data_AF-A0A1H3LVE8-F1
#
_entry.id   AF-A0A1H3LVE8-F1
#
_cell.length_a   1.000
_cell.length_b   1.000
_cell.length_c   1.000
_cell.angle_alpha   90.00
_cell.angle_beta   90.00
_cell.angle_gamma   90.00
#
_symmetry.space_group_name_H-M   'P 1'
#
loop_
_entity.id
_entity.type
_entity.pdbx_description
1 polymer ?
#
loop_
_entity_poly.entity_id
_entity_poly.type
_entity_poly.pdbx_seq_one_letter_code
_entity_poly.pdbx_strand_id
1 'polypeptide(L)'
;MDTNEANRIETTNSERYQLSLAQGWHFRADAPDLLERWRVLPFSQHGDKRLAFGMLAGAYQGMPFTTFDFHRRPTVTSVHTRWTNKKINELDTITIDSVWVITLPVAMPNFQIVSSVDSAFETDAYPEPATADRKFNRWYKLIDTDPNLAVHVLTPQVMGTMRQLKLHTWSLVGNELVYVEHPIFGRTKPDDVLAVLGKLLSLVSLLPLHLGQQQAPPPPQVQQAPQAQQFHQGQQPPRPQQWQQPQPQQHGYPAQNPQAYPPPAYPPGYPQPGQYAQPGQPGHYGQPGQPGPPGQYGPPRGY
;
A
#
# COMPACT_ATOMS: atom_id res chain seq x y z
N MET A 1 1.12 10.34 19.80
CA MET A 1 0.76 10.90 18.49
C MET A 1 0.80 12.39 18.68
N ASP A 2 1.62 13.10 17.89
CA ASP A 2 1.68 14.56 18.01
C ASP A 2 0.32 15.16 17.61
N THR A 3 -0.09 16.25 18.25
CA THR A 3 -1.41 16.87 18.02
C THR A 3 -1.67 17.16 16.53
N ASN A 4 -0.62 17.50 15.78
CA ASN A 4 -0.71 17.75 14.34
C ASN A 4 -1.04 16.49 13.53
N GLU A 5 -0.52 15.34 13.94
CA GLU A 5 -0.75 14.04 13.29
C GLU A 5 -2.17 13.55 13.54
N ALA A 6 -2.66 13.68 14.79
CA ALA A 6 -4.04 13.35 15.14
C ALA A 6 -5.04 14.22 14.33
N ASN A 7 -4.82 15.53 14.26
CA ASN A 7 -5.65 16.45 13.48
C ASN A 7 -5.64 16.10 11.98
N ARG A 8 -4.49 15.69 11.45
CA ARG A 8 -4.37 15.23 10.06
C ARG A 8 -5.21 13.99 9.81
N ILE A 9 -5.10 12.97 10.68
CA ILE A 9 -5.88 11.73 10.56
C ILE A 9 -7.38 12.03 10.64
N GLU A 10 -7.81 12.85 11.59
CA GLU A 10 -9.20 13.25 11.73
C GLU A 10 -9.71 13.98 10.48
N THR A 11 -8.91 14.89 9.93
CA THR A 11 -9.25 15.60 8.69
C THR A 11 -9.39 14.63 7.51
N THR A 12 -8.40 13.74 7.30
CA THR A 12 -8.45 12.72 6.24
C THR A 12 -9.68 11.81 6.41
N ASN A 13 -9.96 11.37 7.63
CA ASN A 13 -11.11 10.52 7.93
C ASN A 13 -12.43 11.21 7.64
N SER A 14 -12.58 12.47 8.04
CA SER A 14 -13.78 13.28 7.78
C SER A 14 -14.01 13.46 6.26
N GLU A 15 -12.97 13.85 5.53
CA GLU A 15 -13.05 14.06 4.08
C GLU A 15 -13.36 12.75 3.32
N ARG A 16 -12.71 11.64 3.70
CA ARG A 16 -12.97 10.33 3.08
C ARG A 16 -14.36 9.80 3.44
N TYR A 17 -14.83 10.02 4.66
CA TYR A 17 -16.21 9.70 5.01
C TYR A 17 -17.21 10.45 4.11
N GLN A 18 -17.03 11.76 3.91
CA GLN A 18 -17.88 12.52 2.99
C GLN A 18 -17.81 12.00 1.55
N LEU A 19 -16.61 11.69 1.05
CA LEU A 19 -16.43 11.09 -0.28
C LEU A 19 -17.17 9.74 -0.38
N SER A 20 -17.13 8.92 0.68
CA SER A 20 -17.80 7.62 0.70
C SER A 20 -19.31 7.74 0.56
N LEU A 21 -19.92 8.72 1.24
CA LEU A 21 -21.35 9.01 1.13
C LEU A 21 -21.72 9.45 -0.29
N ALA A 22 -20.90 10.31 -0.90
CA ALA A 22 -21.13 10.81 -2.26
C ALA A 22 -21.03 9.73 -3.34
N GLN A 23 -20.15 8.74 -3.15
CA GLN A 23 -19.90 7.67 -4.13
C GLN A 23 -20.63 6.36 -3.82
N GLY A 24 -21.30 6.25 -2.66
CA GLY A 24 -21.88 5.00 -2.19
C GLY A 24 -20.83 3.94 -1.84
N TRP A 25 -19.64 4.37 -1.40
CA TRP A 25 -18.54 3.50 -1.01
C TRP A 25 -18.57 3.21 0.49
N HIS A 26 -17.87 2.15 0.89
CA HIS A 26 -17.68 1.81 2.29
C HIS A 26 -16.50 2.59 2.87
N PHE A 27 -16.67 3.13 4.07
CA PHE A 27 -15.62 3.84 4.81
C PHE A 27 -15.33 3.17 6.16
N ARG A 28 -14.04 3.09 6.52
CA ARG A 28 -13.57 2.73 7.86
C ARG A 28 -12.49 3.71 8.29
N ALA A 29 -12.65 4.30 9.48
CA ALA A 29 -11.65 5.21 10.04
C ALA A 29 -10.30 4.52 10.33
N ASP A 30 -10.34 3.25 10.74
CA ASP A 30 -9.18 2.40 11.04
C ASP A 30 -9.34 1.01 10.39
N ALA A 31 -8.25 0.49 9.85
CA ALA A 31 -8.19 -0.76 9.10
C ALA A 31 -6.88 -1.55 9.35
N PRO A 32 -6.61 -1.98 10.60
CA PRO A 32 -5.34 -2.62 10.97
C PRO A 32 -5.13 -3.96 10.25
N ASP A 33 -6.21 -4.62 9.86
CA ASP A 33 -6.22 -5.86 9.05
C ASP A 33 -5.48 -5.71 7.70
N LEU A 34 -5.40 -4.49 7.16
CA LEU A 34 -4.71 -4.22 5.90
C LEU A 34 -3.18 -4.23 6.03
N LEU A 35 -2.63 -4.09 7.23
CA LEU A 35 -1.18 -3.98 7.45
C LEU A 35 -0.42 -5.28 7.19
N GLU A 36 -1.11 -6.41 7.31
CA GLU A 36 -0.52 -7.75 7.22
C GLU A 36 -0.91 -8.48 5.92
N ARG A 37 -1.81 -7.88 5.12
CA ARG A 37 -2.36 -8.50 3.92
C ARG A 37 -1.33 -8.65 2.80
N TRP A 38 -0.42 -7.69 2.66
CA TRP A 38 0.58 -7.67 1.60
C TRP A 38 2.00 -7.72 2.16
N ARG A 39 2.89 -8.44 1.46
CA ARG A 39 4.31 -8.55 1.77
C ARG A 39 5.19 -7.77 0.79
N VAL A 40 4.69 -6.65 0.29
CA VAL A 40 5.40 -5.73 -0.61
C VAL A 40 5.65 -4.41 0.08
N LEU A 41 6.57 -3.59 -0.43
CA LEU A 41 6.73 -2.22 0.08
C LEU A 41 5.42 -1.40 -0.01
N PRO A 42 5.17 -0.50 0.96
CA PRO A 42 5.99 -0.23 2.15
C PRO A 42 5.76 -1.20 3.31
N PHE A 43 4.83 -2.16 3.20
CA PHE A 43 4.43 -3.05 4.30
C PHE A 43 5.52 -4.02 4.78
N SER A 44 6.46 -4.37 3.90
CA SER A 44 7.62 -5.19 4.23
C SER A 44 8.77 -4.41 4.88
N GLN A 45 8.73 -3.07 4.92
CA GLN A 45 9.77 -2.29 5.57
C GLN A 45 9.68 -2.41 7.10
N HIS A 46 10.85 -2.46 7.74
CA HIS A 46 10.95 -2.34 9.18
C HIS A 46 10.45 -0.96 9.65
N GLY A 47 9.81 -0.96 10.81
CA GLY A 47 9.27 0.23 11.43
C GLY A 47 8.30 -0.12 12.55
N ASP A 48 7.91 0.88 13.32
CA ASP A 48 6.89 0.75 14.37
C ASP A 48 5.78 1.80 14.17
N LYS A 49 4.85 1.88 15.12
CA LYS A 49 3.66 2.77 15.07
C LYS A 49 2.87 2.63 13.76
N ARG A 50 2.80 1.42 13.22
CA ARG A 50 2.10 1.11 11.97
C ARG A 50 0.61 1.28 12.17
N LEU A 51 -0.03 2.07 11.32
CA LEU A 51 -1.47 2.34 11.34
C LEU A 51 -1.98 2.46 9.90
N ALA A 52 -3.13 1.87 9.61
CA ALA A 52 -3.85 2.06 8.36
C ALA A 52 -5.17 2.76 8.66
N PHE A 53 -5.37 3.96 8.09
CA PHE A 53 -6.52 4.79 8.43
C PHE A 53 -7.19 5.40 7.19
N GLY A 54 -8.40 5.92 7.38
CA GLY A 54 -9.19 6.54 6.34
C GLY A 54 -9.45 5.60 5.17
N MET A 55 -9.80 4.34 5.46
CA MET A 55 -10.01 3.36 4.40
C MET A 55 -11.30 3.66 3.64
N LEU A 56 -11.23 3.61 2.31
CA LEU A 56 -12.35 3.57 1.38
C LEU A 56 -12.32 2.30 0.58
N ALA A 57 -13.45 1.62 0.44
CA ALA A 57 -13.61 0.44 -0.41
C ALA A 57 -14.89 0.55 -1.24
N GLY A 58 -14.82 0.16 -2.51
CA GLY A 58 -15.95 0.27 -3.42
C GLY A 58 -15.60 -0.22 -4.82
N ALA A 59 -16.32 0.30 -5.81
CA ALA A 59 -16.01 0.08 -7.21
C ALA A 59 -15.88 1.43 -7.92
N TYR A 60 -14.83 1.58 -8.73
CA TYR A 60 -14.62 2.74 -9.59
C TYR A 60 -14.67 2.28 -11.04
N GLN A 61 -15.65 2.76 -11.80
CA GLN A 61 -15.93 2.29 -13.17
C GLN A 61 -16.04 0.75 -13.28
N GLY A 62 -16.69 0.13 -12.28
CA GLY A 62 -16.89 -1.33 -12.22
C GLY A 62 -15.71 -2.13 -11.68
N MET A 63 -14.56 -1.49 -11.42
CA MET A 63 -13.37 -2.15 -10.89
C MET A 63 -13.33 -2.05 -9.36
N PRO A 64 -13.30 -3.18 -8.62
CA PRO A 64 -13.21 -3.15 -7.17
C PRO A 64 -11.89 -2.55 -6.72
N PHE A 65 -11.93 -1.70 -5.70
CA PHE A 65 -10.74 -1.09 -5.13
C PHE A 65 -10.84 -0.92 -3.61
N THR A 66 -9.68 -0.69 -3.00
CA THR A 66 -9.52 -0.19 -1.63
C THR A 66 -8.45 0.89 -1.64
N THR A 67 -8.64 2.00 -0.92
CA THR A 67 -7.58 2.99 -0.67
C THR A 67 -7.53 3.35 0.80
N PHE A 68 -6.35 3.61 1.34
CA PHE A 68 -6.15 4.01 2.72
C PHE A 68 -4.81 4.75 2.86
N ASP A 69 -4.61 5.43 3.98
CA ASP A 69 -3.29 6.00 4.31
C ASP A 69 -2.57 5.07 5.27
N PHE A 70 -1.31 4.76 4.98
CA PHE A 70 -0.42 3.95 5.79
C PHE A 70 0.55 4.85 6.53
N HIS A 71 0.31 5.00 7.82
CA HIS A 71 1.17 5.70 8.75
C HIS A 71 2.19 4.72 9.34
N ARG A 72 3.47 5.11 9.34
CA ARG A 72 4.53 4.38 10.01
C ARG A 72 5.63 5.32 10.46
N ARG A 73 6.42 4.82 11.41
CA ARG A 73 7.74 5.36 11.71
C ARG A 73 8.80 4.42 11.16
N PRO A 74 9.58 4.81 10.14
CA PRO A 74 10.77 4.09 9.75
C PRO A 74 11.72 3.95 10.95
N THR A 75 12.41 2.82 11.06
CA THR A 75 13.27 2.46 12.20
C THR A 75 14.12 3.64 12.69
N VAL A 76 14.06 3.94 13.99
CA VAL A 76 14.86 5.00 14.62
C VAL A 76 16.33 4.61 14.57
N THR A 77 17.09 5.16 13.62
CA THR A 77 18.55 5.11 13.69
C THR A 77 19.00 6.00 14.82
N SER A 78 19.36 5.38 15.94
CA SER A 78 20.03 6.09 17.01
C SER A 78 21.47 6.34 16.60
N VAL A 79 21.82 7.59 16.29
CA VAL A 79 23.19 7.94 15.96
C VAL A 79 23.91 8.30 17.26
N HIS A 80 24.93 7.50 17.57
CA HIS A 80 25.84 7.81 18.66
C HIS A 80 26.86 8.82 18.17
N THR A 81 26.63 10.09 18.47
CA THR A 81 27.58 11.14 18.11
C THR A 81 28.82 11.05 19.00
N ARG A 82 29.98 10.70 18.41
CA ARG A 82 31.25 10.56 19.14
C ARG A 82 31.65 11.82 19.92
N TRP A 83 31.22 12.99 19.46
CA TRP A 83 31.60 14.27 20.04
C TRP A 83 30.80 14.65 21.30
N THR A 84 29.55 14.21 21.42
CA THR A 84 28.71 14.54 22.60
C THR A 84 28.51 13.35 23.54
N ASN A 85 28.94 12.14 23.12
CA ASN A 85 28.67 10.87 23.79
C ASN A 85 27.15 10.63 24.06
N LYS A 86 26.30 11.41 23.39
CA LYS A 86 24.84 11.33 23.49
C LYS A 86 24.32 10.52 22.32
N LYS A 87 23.49 9.54 22.65
CA LYS A 87 22.66 8.83 21.69
C LYS A 87 21.56 9.81 21.27
N ILE A 88 21.71 10.41 20.09
CA ILE A 88 20.69 11.27 19.51
C ILE A 88 19.87 10.36 18.60
N ASN A 89 18.58 10.22 18.89
CA ASN A 89 17.66 9.62 17.95
C ASN A 89 17.48 10.64 16.82
N GLU A 90 18.16 10.41 15.71
CA GLU A 90 18.29 11.37 14.62
C GLU A 90 17.04 11.32 13.73
N LEU A 91 15.90 11.66 14.33
CA LEU A 91 14.56 11.90 13.76
C LEU A 91 13.53 10.78 14.06
N ASP A 92 12.52 11.16 14.85
CA ASP A 92 11.22 10.49 14.97
C ASP A 92 10.40 10.82 13.70
N THR A 93 10.95 10.53 12.52
CA THR A 93 10.30 10.90 11.25
C THR A 93 9.10 9.98 11.04
N ILE A 94 7.92 10.58 11.00
CA ILE A 94 6.71 9.89 10.59
C ILE A 94 6.58 9.95 9.07
N THR A 95 6.35 8.80 8.45
CA THR A 95 6.02 8.68 7.04
C THR A 95 4.56 8.27 6.93
N ILE A 96 3.82 8.95 6.05
CA ILE A 96 2.46 8.56 5.70
C ILE A 96 2.40 8.44 4.18
N ASP A 97 2.20 7.22 3.71
CA ASP A 97 2.05 6.90 2.30
C ASP A 97 0.57 6.61 2.02
N SER A 98 0.07 7.05 0.87
CA SER A 98 -1.27 6.67 0.43
C SER A 98 -1.18 5.41 -0.42
N VAL A 99 -2.09 4.48 -0.17
CA VAL A 99 -2.10 3.17 -0.81
C VAL A 99 -3.41 3.01 -1.56
N TRP A 100 -3.32 2.48 -2.78
CA TRP A 100 -4.46 2.07 -3.59
C TRP A 100 -4.27 0.62 -3.97
N VAL A 101 -5.33 -0.16 -3.81
CA VAL A 101 -5.37 -1.58 -4.14
C VAL A 101 -6.50 -1.79 -5.11
N ILE A 102 -6.18 -2.33 -6.27
CA ILE A 102 -7.13 -2.64 -7.33
C ILE A 102 -7.24 -4.15 -7.46
N THR A 103 -8.46 -4.70 -7.40
CA THR A 103 -8.68 -6.13 -7.66
C THR A 103 -8.68 -6.39 -9.16
N LEU A 104 -7.75 -7.22 -9.60
CA LEU A 104 -7.57 -7.68 -10.97
C LEU A 104 -8.48 -8.89 -11.25
N PRO A 105 -8.88 -9.10 -12.52
CA PRO A 105 -9.74 -10.22 -12.90
C PRO A 105 -9.02 -11.58 -12.87
N VAL A 106 -7.69 -11.59 -12.87
CA VAL A 106 -6.85 -12.79 -12.86
C VAL A 106 -5.68 -12.56 -11.90
N ALA A 107 -5.25 -13.62 -11.21
CA ALA A 107 -4.06 -13.57 -10.37
C ALA A 107 -2.80 -13.40 -11.23
N MET A 108 -2.03 -12.35 -10.98
CA MET A 108 -0.77 -12.04 -11.65
C MET A 108 0.42 -12.60 -10.88
N PRO A 109 1.53 -12.93 -11.56
CA PRO A 109 2.77 -13.29 -10.90
C PRO A 109 3.32 -12.11 -10.09
N ASN A 110 4.10 -12.42 -9.05
CA ASN A 110 4.69 -11.38 -8.19
C ASN A 110 5.61 -10.47 -9.01
N PHE A 111 5.34 -9.18 -8.93
CA PHE A 111 6.10 -8.13 -9.59
C PHE A 111 6.06 -6.90 -8.70
N GLN A 112 7.19 -6.25 -8.48
CA GLN A 112 7.27 -4.99 -7.75
C GLN A 112 8.34 -4.09 -8.39
N ILE A 113 7.92 -2.87 -8.71
CA ILE A 113 8.78 -1.82 -9.23
C ILE A 113 8.67 -0.59 -8.36
N VAL A 114 9.82 0.02 -8.08
CA VAL A 114 9.93 1.23 -7.27
C VAL A 114 10.74 2.27 -7.98
N SER A 115 10.44 3.54 -7.72
CA SER A 115 11.27 4.66 -8.21
C SER A 115 12.61 4.70 -7.48
N SER A 116 13.71 4.84 -8.23
CA SER A 116 15.06 5.00 -7.68
C SER A 116 15.32 6.37 -7.08
N VAL A 117 14.47 7.37 -7.41
CA VAL A 117 14.58 8.74 -6.88
C VAL A 117 13.72 8.97 -5.64
N ASP A 118 12.95 7.97 -5.23
CA ASP A 118 12.12 8.06 -4.04
C ASP A 118 12.95 7.70 -2.80
N SER A 119 13.28 8.73 -2.01
CA SER A 119 14.07 8.55 -0.79
C SER A 119 13.33 7.81 0.33
N ALA A 120 12.02 7.55 0.19
CA ALA A 120 11.26 6.75 1.17
C ALA A 120 11.69 5.26 1.16
N PHE A 121 12.39 4.83 0.12
CA PHE A 121 12.81 3.44 -0.08
C PHE A 121 14.33 3.36 -0.25
N GLU A 122 14.96 2.47 0.50
CA GLU A 122 16.36 2.10 0.29
C GLU A 122 16.43 1.13 -0.89
N THR A 123 16.81 1.64 -2.07
CA THR A 123 16.69 0.86 -3.32
C THR A 123 18.01 0.50 -4.01
N ASP A 124 19.14 0.97 -3.50
CA ASP A 124 20.45 0.86 -4.16
C ASP A 124 20.90 -0.59 -4.39
N ALA A 125 20.50 -1.51 -3.51
CA ALA A 125 20.86 -2.92 -3.61
C ALA A 125 20.09 -3.68 -4.70
N TYR A 126 19.01 -3.11 -5.23
CA TYR A 126 18.12 -3.82 -6.15
C TYR A 126 18.54 -3.61 -7.62
N PRO A 127 18.30 -4.61 -8.49
CA PRO A 127 18.62 -4.50 -9.89
C PRO A 127 17.71 -3.51 -10.62
N GLU A 128 18.25 -2.88 -11.67
CA GLU A 128 17.45 -2.11 -12.62
C GLU A 128 16.66 -3.06 -13.55
N PRO A 129 15.50 -2.63 -14.07
CA PRO A 129 14.85 -3.34 -15.18
C PRO A 129 15.78 -3.50 -16.38
N ALA A 130 15.75 -4.65 -17.05
CA ALA A 130 16.54 -4.91 -18.24
C ALA A 130 15.78 -4.60 -19.54
N THR A 131 15.07 -3.47 -19.61
CA THR A 131 14.29 -3.10 -20.80
C THR A 131 15.16 -2.44 -21.88
N ALA A 132 14.62 -2.30 -23.09
CA ALA A 132 15.30 -1.57 -24.18
C ALA A 132 15.47 -0.05 -23.88
N ASP A 133 14.68 0.52 -22.96
CA ASP A 133 14.76 1.94 -22.59
C ASP A 133 15.71 2.16 -21.41
N ARG A 134 16.98 2.46 -21.72
CA ARG A 134 18.02 2.75 -20.71
C ARG A 134 17.73 3.97 -19.84
N LYS A 135 16.88 4.91 -20.29
CA LYS A 135 16.50 6.07 -19.46
C LYS A 135 15.48 5.61 -18.42
N PHE A 136 14.51 4.80 -18.82
CA PHE A 136 13.55 4.18 -17.90
C PHE A 136 14.27 3.33 -16.85
N ASN A 137 15.17 2.44 -17.26
CA ASN A 137 15.85 1.50 -16.34
C ASN A 137 16.56 2.21 -15.18
N ARG A 138 17.19 3.37 -15.42
CA ARG A 138 17.87 4.16 -14.39
C ARG A 138 16.95 4.78 -13.34
N TRP A 139 15.67 4.96 -13.67
CA TRP A 139 14.68 5.60 -12.81
C TRP A 139 13.96 4.61 -11.91
N TYR A 140 14.16 3.31 -12.09
CA TYR A 140 13.40 2.28 -11.40
C TYR A 140 14.28 1.13 -10.94
N LYS A 141 13.86 0.48 -9.86
CA LYS A 141 14.46 -0.74 -9.32
C LYS A 141 13.40 -1.84 -9.19
N LEU A 142 13.82 -3.09 -9.33
CA LEU A 142 12.97 -4.27 -9.20
C LEU A 142 13.20 -4.95 -7.85
N ILE A 143 12.11 -5.21 -7.12
CA ILE A 143 12.17 -5.84 -5.79
C ILE A 143 11.41 -7.16 -5.86
N ASP A 144 11.99 -8.23 -5.34
CA ASP A 144 11.37 -9.57 -5.30
C ASP A 144 10.71 -10.00 -6.63
N THR A 145 11.30 -9.57 -7.75
CA THR A 145 10.76 -9.73 -9.11
C THR A 145 11.76 -10.48 -9.96
N ASP A 146 11.30 -11.52 -10.66
CA ASP A 146 12.09 -12.19 -11.69
C ASP A 146 12.38 -11.19 -12.84
N PRO A 147 13.65 -10.91 -13.17
CA PRO A 147 14.00 -10.01 -14.26
C PRO A 147 13.39 -10.39 -15.61
N ASN A 148 13.21 -11.69 -15.90
CA ASN A 148 12.59 -12.14 -17.14
C ASN A 148 11.10 -11.80 -17.17
N LEU A 149 10.40 -12.05 -16.05
CA LEU A 149 9.01 -11.65 -15.89
C LEU A 149 8.85 -10.13 -16.04
N ALA A 150 9.76 -9.34 -15.46
CA ALA A 150 9.70 -7.89 -15.54
C ALA A 150 9.69 -7.37 -16.99
N VAL A 151 10.43 -8.01 -17.90
CA VAL A 151 10.41 -7.65 -19.33
C VAL A 151 9.05 -7.88 -19.98
N HIS A 152 8.32 -8.92 -19.55
CA HIS A 152 6.98 -9.20 -20.06
C HIS A 152 5.93 -8.22 -19.50
N VAL A 153 6.07 -7.80 -18.24
CA VAL A 153 5.18 -6.80 -17.60
C VAL A 153 5.46 -5.40 -18.13
N LEU A 154 6.72 -5.01 -18.24
CA LEU A 154 7.17 -3.67 -18.64
C LEU A 154 7.21 -3.50 -20.17
N THR A 155 6.06 -3.67 -20.80
CA THR A 155 5.91 -3.40 -22.24
C THR A 155 6.14 -1.91 -22.53
N PRO A 156 6.47 -1.52 -23.79
CA PRO A 156 6.62 -0.11 -24.16
C PRO A 156 5.40 0.75 -23.81
N GLN A 157 4.19 0.19 -23.91
CA GLN A 157 2.94 0.87 -23.56
C GLN A 157 2.83 1.09 -22.05
N VAL A 158 3.13 0.07 -21.24
CA VAL A 158 3.13 0.18 -19.77
C VAL A 158 4.15 1.22 -19.32
N MET A 159 5.39 1.15 -19.81
CA MET A 159 6.43 2.13 -19.48
C MET A 159 6.07 3.56 -19.91
N GLY A 160 5.46 3.72 -21.09
CA GLY A 160 4.97 5.00 -21.59
C GLY A 160 3.92 5.61 -20.66
N THR A 161 2.92 4.81 -20.30
CA THR A 161 1.84 5.19 -19.37
C THR A 161 2.38 5.52 -17.98
N MET A 162 3.31 4.72 -17.44
CA MET A 162 3.95 5.00 -16.15
C MET A 162 4.61 6.38 -16.13
N ARG A 163 5.39 6.72 -17.16
CA ARG A 163 6.03 8.04 -17.27
C ARG A 163 5.02 9.17 -17.42
N GLN A 164 4.02 8.98 -18.28
CA GLN A 164 3.01 10.01 -18.56
C GLN A 164 2.16 10.32 -17.33
N LEU A 165 1.75 9.28 -16.60
CA LEU A 165 0.84 9.40 -15.45
C LEU A 165 1.58 9.52 -14.10
N LYS A 166 2.91 9.44 -14.12
CA LYS A 166 3.79 9.44 -12.95
C LYS A 166 3.47 8.31 -11.95
N LEU A 167 3.19 7.12 -12.47
CA LEU A 167 2.92 5.93 -11.66
C LEU A 167 4.24 5.22 -11.35
N HIS A 168 4.82 5.56 -10.21
CA HIS A 168 6.21 5.24 -9.90
C HIS A 168 6.41 3.95 -9.11
N THR A 169 5.61 3.73 -8.07
CA THR A 169 5.80 2.64 -7.11
C THR A 169 4.54 1.78 -7.06
N TRP A 170 4.65 0.55 -7.56
CA TRP A 170 3.53 -0.40 -7.54
C TRP A 170 4.00 -1.85 -7.60
N SER A 171 3.08 -2.74 -7.22
CA SER A 171 3.29 -4.18 -7.17
C SER A 171 2.08 -4.95 -7.67
N LEU A 172 2.29 -6.16 -8.17
CA LEU A 172 1.28 -7.18 -8.45
C LEU A 172 1.44 -8.30 -7.44
N VAL A 173 0.39 -8.61 -6.70
CA VAL A 173 0.38 -9.65 -5.67
C VAL A 173 -0.90 -10.46 -5.80
N GLY A 174 -0.81 -11.64 -6.40
CA GLY A 174 -2.00 -12.44 -6.67
C GLY A 174 -2.97 -11.65 -7.56
N ASN A 175 -4.23 -11.54 -7.15
CA ASN A 175 -5.25 -10.79 -7.89
C ASN A 175 -5.29 -9.29 -7.55
N GLU A 176 -4.20 -8.71 -7.04
CA GLU A 176 -4.21 -7.32 -6.57
C GLU A 176 -3.05 -6.53 -7.18
N LEU A 177 -3.37 -5.33 -7.68
CA LEU A 177 -2.39 -4.29 -7.96
C LEU A 177 -2.34 -3.36 -6.75
N VAL A 178 -1.17 -3.25 -6.12
CA VAL A 178 -0.91 -2.35 -4.99
C VAL A 178 -0.08 -1.19 -5.48
N TYR A 179 -0.64 0.01 -5.50
CA TYR A 179 0.04 1.27 -5.85
C TYR A 179 0.24 2.11 -4.59
N VAL A 180 1.40 2.75 -4.49
CA VAL A 180 1.78 3.54 -3.33
C VAL A 180 2.32 4.88 -3.80
N GLU A 181 1.87 5.94 -3.16
CA GLU A 181 2.34 7.30 -3.43
C GLU A 181 2.64 8.01 -2.12
N HIS A 182 3.77 8.73 -2.09
CA HIS A 182 4.11 9.61 -0.99
C HIS A 182 3.49 11.00 -1.24
N PRO A 183 2.46 11.42 -0.48
CA PRO A 183 1.78 12.68 -0.73
C PRO A 183 2.67 13.87 -0.39
N ILE A 184 2.94 14.73 -1.38
CA ILE A 184 3.84 15.91 -1.25
C ILE A 184 3.42 16.84 -0.11
N PHE A 185 2.12 17.05 0.08
CA PHE A 185 1.58 17.93 1.13
C PHE A 185 1.13 17.17 2.37
N GLY A 186 1.65 15.95 2.56
CA GLY A 186 1.32 15.14 3.72
C GLY A 186 -0.18 14.93 3.87
N ARG A 187 -0.92 14.68 2.78
CA ARG A 187 -2.23 14.01 2.76
C ARG A 187 -2.72 13.91 1.31
N THR A 188 -3.53 12.91 1.05
CA THR A 188 -4.21 12.74 -0.24
C THR A 188 -5.62 13.28 -0.13
N LYS A 189 -5.96 14.29 -0.94
CA LYS A 189 -7.30 14.89 -0.95
C LYS A 189 -8.31 13.99 -1.66
N PRO A 190 -9.62 14.18 -1.46
CA PRO A 190 -10.65 13.43 -2.18
C PRO A 190 -10.49 13.42 -3.70
N ASP A 191 -10.20 14.58 -4.31
CA ASP A 191 -9.99 14.68 -5.76
C ASP A 191 -8.76 13.89 -6.22
N ASP A 192 -7.70 13.84 -5.40
CA ASP A 192 -6.49 13.07 -5.70
C ASP A 192 -6.80 11.56 -5.68
N VAL A 193 -7.67 11.09 -4.76
CA VAL A 193 -8.13 9.69 -4.73
C VAL A 193 -8.76 9.31 -6.07
N LEU A 194 -9.70 10.13 -6.56
CA LEU A 194 -10.40 9.88 -7.83
C LEU A 194 -9.44 9.96 -9.02
N ALA A 195 -8.53 10.94 -9.02
CA ALA A 195 -7.54 11.11 -10.08
C ALA A 195 -6.59 9.91 -10.16
N VAL A 196 -6.09 9.40 -9.03
CA VAL A 196 -5.23 8.23 -8.98
C VAL A 196 -5.97 6.97 -9.44
N LEU A 197 -7.23 6.77 -9.03
CA LEU A 197 -8.04 5.64 -9.52
C LEU A 197 -8.19 5.65 -11.05
N GLY A 198 -8.42 6.82 -11.67
CA GLY A 198 -8.45 6.96 -13.13
C GLY A 198 -7.11 6.61 -13.80
N LYS A 199 -5.98 7.00 -13.20
CA LYS A 199 -4.65 6.63 -13.70
C LYS A 199 -4.41 5.12 -13.59
N LEU A 200 -4.79 4.51 -12.47
CA LEU A 200 -4.62 3.09 -12.23
C LEU A 200 -5.46 2.24 -13.17
N LEU A 201 -6.69 2.66 -13.47
CA LEU A 201 -7.52 1.98 -14.47
C LEU A 201 -6.85 1.99 -15.86
N SER A 202 -6.24 3.13 -16.22
CA SER A 202 -5.48 3.24 -17.47
C SER A 202 -4.30 2.26 -17.49
N LEU A 203 -3.57 2.13 -16.38
CA LEU A 203 -2.47 1.15 -16.25
C LEU A 203 -2.98 -0.29 -16.34
N VAL A 204 -4.05 -0.64 -15.61
CA VAL A 204 -4.62 -2.00 -15.57
C VAL A 204 -5.04 -2.47 -16.95
N SER A 205 -5.60 -1.58 -17.77
CA SER A 205 -6.00 -1.92 -19.15
C SER A 205 -4.84 -2.33 -20.07
N LEU A 206 -3.60 -2.00 -19.69
CA LEU A 206 -2.39 -2.31 -20.44
C LEU A 206 -1.60 -3.50 -19.86
N LEU A 207 -2.02 -4.03 -18.70
CA LEU A 207 -1.31 -5.14 -18.08
C LEU A 207 -1.49 -6.43 -18.91
N PRO A 208 -0.41 -7.23 -19.05
CA PRO A 208 -0.46 -8.49 -19.79
C PRO A 208 -1.15 -9.58 -18.96
N LEU A 209 -2.47 -9.51 -18.81
CA LEU A 209 -3.26 -10.41 -17.96
C LEU A 209 -3.15 -11.90 -18.33
N HIS A 210 -2.72 -12.20 -19.56
CA HIS A 210 -2.42 -13.56 -20.00
C HIS A 210 -1.27 -14.22 -19.22
N LEU A 211 -0.36 -13.44 -18.60
CA LEU A 211 0.68 -13.97 -17.71
C LEU A 211 0.08 -14.64 -16.47
N GLY A 212 -1.06 -14.14 -15.99
CA GLY A 212 -1.79 -14.72 -14.88
C GLY A 212 -2.56 -16.00 -15.22
N GLN A 213 -2.71 -16.31 -16.52
CA GLN A 213 -3.37 -17.51 -16.99
C GLN A 213 -2.42 -18.69 -17.19
N GLN A 214 -1.15 -18.56 -16.78
CA GLN A 214 -0.22 -19.70 -16.81
C GLN A 214 -0.90 -20.88 -16.10
N GLN A 215 -1.23 -21.88 -16.91
CA GLN A 215 -2.05 -23.01 -16.51
C GLN A 215 -1.51 -23.57 -15.20
N ALA A 216 -2.40 -23.72 -14.22
CA ALA A 216 -2.09 -24.55 -13.06
C ALA A 216 -1.43 -25.83 -13.61
N PRO A 217 -0.27 -26.24 -13.07
CA PRO A 217 0.45 -27.40 -13.58
C PRO A 217 -0.58 -28.53 -13.74
N PRO A 218 -0.60 -29.20 -14.91
CA PRO A 218 -1.61 -30.23 -15.17
C PRO A 218 -1.65 -31.14 -13.95
N PRO A 219 -2.86 -31.42 -13.40
CA PRO A 219 -2.98 -32.19 -12.18
C PRO A 219 -2.08 -33.40 -12.32
N PRO A 220 -1.21 -33.69 -11.32
CA PRO A 220 -0.22 -34.74 -11.44
C PRO A 220 -0.97 -35.98 -11.93
N GLN A 221 -0.60 -36.46 -13.12
CA GLN A 221 -1.22 -37.65 -13.68
C GLN A 221 -1.01 -38.72 -12.62
N VAL A 222 -2.09 -39.06 -11.91
CA VAL A 222 -2.07 -40.07 -10.87
C VAL A 222 -1.64 -41.32 -11.59
N GLN A 223 -0.36 -41.66 -11.47
CA GLN A 223 0.23 -42.81 -12.13
C GLN A 223 -0.58 -43.98 -11.57
N GLN A 224 -1.51 -44.50 -12.37
CA GLN A 224 -2.34 -45.63 -11.98
C GLN A 224 -1.36 -46.71 -11.55
N ALA A 225 -1.31 -46.95 -10.24
CA ALA A 225 -0.46 -47.98 -9.69
C ALA A 225 -0.79 -49.27 -10.47
N PRO A 226 0.22 -49.97 -11.01
CA PRO A 226 -0.03 -51.19 -11.74
C PRO A 226 -0.86 -52.10 -10.84
N GLN A 227 -2.01 -52.53 -11.35
CA GLN A 227 -2.87 -53.50 -10.69
C GLN A 227 -2.04 -54.76 -10.46
N ALA A 228 -1.50 -54.90 -9.25
CA ALA A 228 -0.88 -56.14 -8.82
C ALA A 228 -1.97 -57.22 -8.87
N GLN A 229 -1.85 -58.13 -9.84
CA GLN A 229 -2.66 -59.33 -9.92
C GLN A 229 -2.54 -60.07 -8.59
N GLN A 230 -3.65 -60.08 -7.84
CA GLN A 230 -3.81 -60.84 -6.61
C GLN A 230 -3.70 -62.34 -6.94
N PHE A 231 -2.55 -62.93 -6.67
CA PHE A 231 -2.47 -64.34 -6.34
C PHE A 231 -2.65 -64.49 -4.83
N HIS A 232 -3.64 -65.31 -4.44
CA HIS A 232 -3.91 -65.71 -3.07
C HIS A 232 -2.71 -66.45 -2.44
N GLN A 233 -2.33 -66.12 -1.21
CA GLN A 233 -2.47 -67.02 -0.04
C GLN A 233 -1.94 -66.39 1.25
N GLY A 234 -2.74 -66.63 2.31
CA GLY A 234 -2.55 -66.41 3.75
C GLY A 234 -1.24 -65.83 4.29
N GLN A 235 -1.35 -64.73 5.01
CA GLN A 235 -1.05 -64.65 6.45
C GLN A 235 -1.46 -63.27 6.95
N GLN A 236 -2.33 -63.24 7.96
CA GLN A 236 -2.77 -62.01 8.62
C GLN A 236 -1.62 -61.42 9.46
N PRO A 237 -1.16 -60.19 9.19
CA PRO A 237 -0.30 -59.49 10.14
C PRO A 237 -1.12 -58.96 11.33
N PRO A 238 -0.53 -58.89 12.53
CA PRO A 238 -1.20 -58.42 13.73
C PRO A 238 -1.50 -56.91 13.65
N ARG A 239 -2.78 -56.55 13.63
CA ARG A 239 -3.37 -55.76 14.72
C ARG A 239 -2.53 -54.62 15.31
N PRO A 240 -2.20 -53.50 14.63
CA PRO A 240 -1.64 -52.35 15.35
C PRO A 240 -2.66 -51.86 16.39
N GLN A 241 -2.21 -51.77 17.64
CA GLN A 241 -2.97 -51.27 18.77
C GLN A 241 -3.51 -49.87 18.45
N GLN A 242 -4.84 -49.76 18.43
CA GLN A 242 -5.54 -48.50 18.41
C GLN A 242 -5.18 -47.73 19.68
N TRP A 243 -4.30 -46.74 19.54
CA TRP A 243 -4.20 -45.67 20.51
C TRP A 243 -5.55 -44.95 20.55
N GLN A 244 -6.31 -45.24 21.59
CA GLN A 244 -7.53 -44.52 21.93
C GLN A 244 -7.13 -43.06 22.19
N GLN A 245 -7.46 -42.18 21.23
CA GLN A 245 -7.43 -40.75 21.48
C GLN A 245 -8.39 -40.45 22.65
N PRO A 246 -7.93 -39.76 23.71
CA PRO A 246 -8.81 -39.29 24.77
C PRO A 246 -9.88 -38.37 24.15
N GLN A 247 -11.15 -38.74 24.31
CA GLN A 247 -12.25 -37.85 23.98
C GLN A 247 -12.09 -36.57 24.80
N PRO A 248 -12.06 -35.39 24.17
CA PRO A 248 -12.13 -34.15 24.92
C PRO A 248 -13.49 -34.09 25.62
N GLN A 249 -13.46 -34.04 26.96
CA GLN A 249 -14.64 -33.81 27.78
C GLN A 249 -15.28 -32.50 27.35
N GLN A 250 -16.47 -32.59 26.77
CA GLN A 250 -17.30 -31.44 26.45
C GLN A 250 -17.71 -30.77 27.76
N HIS A 251 -16.95 -29.75 28.16
CA HIS A 251 -17.42 -28.76 29.12
C HIS A 251 -18.53 -27.95 28.43
N GLY A 252 -19.76 -28.16 28.91
CA GLY A 252 -20.92 -27.40 28.50
C GLY A 252 -20.72 -25.93 28.82
N TYR A 253 -20.48 -25.13 27.78
CA TYR A 253 -20.61 -23.70 27.88
C TYR A 253 -22.11 -23.36 27.89
N PRO A 254 -22.59 -22.56 28.86
CA PRO A 254 -23.97 -22.10 28.86
C PRO A 254 -24.22 -21.26 27.60
N ALA A 255 -25.35 -21.54 26.94
CA ALA A 255 -25.84 -20.78 25.81
C ALA A 255 -25.97 -19.30 26.19
N GLN A 256 -25.02 -18.47 25.76
CA GLN A 256 -25.18 -17.03 25.78
C GLN A 256 -26.13 -16.66 24.64
N ASN A 257 -27.30 -16.15 25.03
CA ASN A 257 -28.22 -15.46 24.14
C ASN A 257 -27.43 -14.49 23.24
N PRO A 258 -27.69 -14.43 21.93
CA PRO A 258 -27.18 -13.37 21.07
C PRO A 258 -27.80 -12.06 21.53
N GLN A 259 -27.11 -11.39 22.45
CA GLN A 259 -27.42 -10.05 22.88
C GLN A 259 -27.08 -9.16 21.69
N ALA A 260 -28.12 -8.69 21.00
CA ALA A 260 -28.00 -7.72 19.94
C ALA A 260 -27.20 -6.52 20.47
N TYR A 261 -25.96 -6.38 20.01
CA TYR A 261 -25.17 -5.19 20.30
C TYR A 261 -25.90 -4.02 19.64
N PRO A 262 -26.35 -3.02 20.41
CA PRO A 262 -26.84 -1.79 19.82
C PRO A 262 -25.70 -1.19 18.99
N PRO A 263 -26.00 -0.56 17.84
CA PRO A 263 -24.99 0.14 17.06
C PRO A 263 -24.22 1.12 17.97
N PRO A 264 -22.91 1.31 17.75
CA PRO A 264 -22.13 2.25 18.54
C PRO A 264 -22.82 3.62 18.53
N ALA A 265 -23.32 4.01 19.70
CA ALA A 265 -23.83 5.35 19.92
C ALA A 265 -22.63 6.29 19.89
N TYR A 266 -22.46 6.99 18.78
CA TYR A 266 -21.53 8.12 18.71
C TYR A 266 -21.89 9.10 19.83
N PRO A 267 -20.92 9.57 20.62
CA PRO A 267 -21.18 10.55 21.67
C PRO A 267 -21.89 11.77 21.08
N PRO A 268 -22.97 12.27 21.74
CA PRO A 268 -23.65 13.48 21.32
C PRO A 268 -22.68 14.65 21.51
N GLY A 269 -22.18 15.19 20.41
CA GLY A 269 -21.14 16.22 20.43
C GLY A 269 -20.38 16.41 19.12
N TYR A 270 -20.60 15.56 18.11
CA TYR A 270 -20.09 15.85 16.77
C TYR A 270 -20.76 17.13 16.23
N PRO A 271 -19.99 18.17 15.88
CA PRO A 271 -20.54 19.32 15.18
C PRO A 271 -21.12 18.84 13.84
N GLN A 272 -22.42 19.07 13.66
CA GLN A 272 -23.08 18.97 12.37
C GLN A 272 -22.27 19.80 11.34
N PRO A 273 -21.92 19.25 10.17
CA PRO A 273 -21.34 20.01 9.08
C PRO A 273 -22.45 20.87 8.46
N GLY A 274 -22.78 21.96 9.14
CA GLY A 274 -23.77 22.93 8.73
C GLY A 274 -23.29 24.30 9.16
N GLN A 275 -23.08 25.18 8.18
CA GLN A 275 -22.64 26.56 8.30
C GLN A 275 -21.13 26.75 8.45
N TYR A 276 -20.42 26.56 7.33
CA TYR A 276 -19.24 27.38 7.07
C TYR A 276 -19.70 28.84 7.07
N ALA A 277 -19.34 29.56 8.13
CA ALA A 277 -19.38 31.01 8.14
C ALA A 277 -18.58 31.52 6.93
N GLN A 278 -19.17 32.43 6.17
CA GLN A 278 -18.47 33.13 5.11
C GLN A 278 -17.13 33.66 5.63
N PRO A 279 -16.04 33.55 4.87
CA PRO A 279 -14.78 34.17 5.25
C PRO A 279 -14.98 35.68 5.34
N GLY A 280 -14.85 36.19 6.57
CA GLY A 280 -14.75 37.61 6.86
C GLY A 280 -13.62 38.22 6.03
N GLN A 281 -13.87 39.46 5.60
CA GLN A 281 -13.01 40.19 4.68
C GLN A 281 -11.54 40.24 5.13
N PRO A 282 -10.59 40.18 4.17
CA PRO A 282 -9.17 40.27 4.49
C PRO A 282 -8.84 41.65 5.07
N GLY A 283 -8.42 41.66 6.33
CA GLY A 283 -7.78 42.80 6.96
C GLY A 283 -6.50 43.17 6.20
N HIS A 284 -6.38 44.47 5.90
CA HIS A 284 -5.20 45.10 5.33
C HIS A 284 -3.94 44.80 6.16
N TYR A 285 -3.10 43.88 5.68
CA TYR A 285 -1.72 43.77 6.12
C TYR A 285 -0.83 44.72 5.32
N GLY A 286 -0.02 45.49 6.04
CA GLY A 286 0.87 46.52 5.51
C GLY A 286 1.86 45.99 4.47
N GLN A 287 2.18 46.86 3.51
CA GLN A 287 3.14 46.62 2.44
C GLN A 287 4.53 46.29 2.99
N PRO A 288 5.17 45.20 2.53
CA PRO A 288 6.61 45.02 2.66
C PRO A 288 7.35 46.01 1.74
N GLY A 289 8.36 46.68 2.32
CA GLY A 289 9.18 47.69 1.66
C GLY A 289 9.87 47.21 0.38
N GLN A 290 10.02 48.12 -0.56
CA GLN A 290 10.66 47.92 -1.86
C GLN A 290 12.12 47.45 -1.72
N PRO A 291 12.56 46.47 -2.53
CA PRO A 291 13.97 46.15 -2.72
C PRO A 291 14.70 47.33 -3.39
N GLY A 292 15.83 47.74 -2.80
CA GLY A 292 16.73 48.74 -3.38
C GLY A 292 17.36 48.30 -4.71
N PRO A 293 17.87 49.26 -5.51
CA PRO A 293 18.39 48.99 -6.85
C PRO A 293 19.69 48.16 -6.83
N PRO A 294 19.92 47.33 -7.86
CA PRO A 294 21.11 46.48 -7.95
C PRO A 294 22.38 47.32 -8.15
N GLY A 295 23.38 47.05 -7.32
CA GLY A 295 24.71 47.64 -7.40
C GLY A 295 25.42 47.28 -8.70
N GLN A 296 25.96 48.30 -9.37
CA GLN A 296 26.83 48.18 -10.54
C GLN A 296 28.12 47.45 -10.16
N TYR A 297 28.36 46.29 -10.78
CA TYR A 297 29.67 45.63 -10.78
C TYR A 297 30.61 46.37 -11.72
N GLY A 298 31.72 46.88 -11.15
CA GLY A 298 32.83 47.46 -11.91
C GLY A 298 33.64 46.39 -12.66
N PRO A 299 34.38 46.79 -13.72
CA PRO A 299 35.13 45.87 -14.57
C PRO A 299 36.38 45.30 -13.88
N PRO A 300 36.80 44.07 -14.22
CA PRO A 300 38.02 43.47 -13.69
C PRO A 300 39.27 44.11 -14.26
N ARG A 301 40.22 44.45 -13.37
CA ARG A 301 41.59 44.81 -13.72
C ARG A 301 42.34 43.55 -14.18
N GLY A 302 42.95 43.65 -15.36
CA GLY A 302 43.85 42.63 -15.88
C GLY A 302 45.20 42.60 -15.16
N TYR A 303 45.81 41.42 -15.23
CA TYR A 303 47.25 41.16 -15.25
C TYR A 303 47.49 40.01 -16.23
#